data_AF-A0A258LNN3-F1
#
_entry.id   AF-A0A258LNN3-F1
#
_cell.length_a   1.000
_cell.length_b   1.000
_cell.length_c   1.000
_cell.angle_alpha   90.00
_cell.angle_beta   90.00
_cell.angle_gamma   90.00
#
_symmetry.space_group_name_H-M   'P 1'
#
loop_
_entity.id
_entity.type
_entity.pdbx_description
1 polymer ?
#
loop_
_entity_poly.entity_id
_entity_poly.type
_entity_poly.pdbx_seq_one_letter_code
_entity_poly.pdbx_strand_id
1 'polypeptide(L)'
;MQFGLLAFSSSAQAGVKIQQWQSATGAEVYFVENHDLPIVDISINFAAGSARDTPEKSGVAGITKYMMTLGAAGMTDEKIAQKMADIGAILGGDFDADRAGFKLRTLSSEREKTAALDV
;
A
#
# COMPACT_ATOMS: atom_id res chain seq x y z
N MET A 1 4.98 0.84 -62.84
CA MET A 1 5.37 -0.21 -61.89
C MET A 1 4.94 0.24 -60.50
N GLN A 2 4.00 -0.46 -59.89
CA GLN A 2 3.33 -0.10 -58.63
C GLN A 2 4.20 -0.50 -57.43
N PHE A 3 4.59 0.45 -56.57
CA PHE A 3 5.24 0.14 -55.29
C PHE A 3 4.16 0.09 -54.19
N GLY A 4 3.95 -1.10 -53.62
CA GLY A 4 2.98 -1.35 -52.56
C GLY A 4 3.49 -0.91 -51.19
N LEU A 5 2.64 -0.22 -50.43
CA LEU A 5 2.91 0.21 -49.05
C LEU A 5 2.65 -0.97 -48.09
N LEU A 6 3.70 -1.47 -47.43
CA LEU A 6 3.57 -2.42 -46.32
C LEU A 6 3.43 -1.64 -45.01
N ALA A 7 2.23 -1.64 -44.42
CA ALA A 7 2.00 -1.08 -43.10
C ALA A 7 2.37 -2.11 -42.03
N PHE A 8 3.45 -1.87 -41.28
CA PHE A 8 3.78 -2.63 -40.08
C PHE A 8 2.93 -2.11 -38.92
N SER A 9 2.01 -2.93 -38.42
CA SER A 9 1.27 -2.64 -37.18
C SER A 9 2.18 -2.92 -35.99
N SER A 10 2.69 -1.87 -35.33
CA SER A 10 3.32 -2.01 -34.02
C SER A 10 2.25 -2.24 -32.97
N SER A 11 2.29 -3.37 -32.28
CA SER A 11 1.48 -3.60 -31.10
C SER A 11 1.87 -2.57 -30.03
N ALA A 12 0.92 -1.76 -29.59
CA ALA A 12 1.15 -0.83 -28.48
C ALA A 12 1.28 -1.63 -27.18
N GLN A 13 2.44 -1.57 -26.53
CA GLN A 13 2.67 -2.24 -25.25
C GLN A 13 2.22 -1.33 -24.11
N ALA A 14 0.95 -1.47 -23.69
CA ALA A 14 0.31 -0.67 -22.64
C ALA A 14 0.39 -1.32 -21.24
N GLY A 15 1.37 -2.19 -21.00
CA GLY A 15 1.56 -2.84 -19.70
C GLY A 15 2.03 -1.87 -18.63
N VAL A 16 1.53 -2.03 -17.40
CA VAL A 16 2.01 -1.28 -16.23
C VAL A 16 3.48 -1.61 -16.00
N LYS A 17 4.34 -0.59 -15.95
CA LYS A 17 5.77 -0.77 -15.65
C LYS A 17 5.95 -0.93 -14.15
N ILE A 18 6.16 -2.16 -13.69
CA ILE A 18 6.41 -2.48 -12.28
C ILE A 18 7.92 -2.56 -12.05
N GLN A 19 8.44 -1.68 -11.20
CA GLN A 19 9.81 -1.76 -10.68
C GLN A 19 9.82 -2.66 -9.45
N GLN A 20 10.85 -3.48 -9.29
CA GLN A 20 10.97 -4.45 -8.20
C GLN A 20 12.33 -4.33 -7.54
N TRP A 21 12.36 -4.28 -6.22
CA TRP A 21 13.60 -4.35 -5.43
C TRP A 21 13.33 -4.95 -4.05
N GLN A 22 14.39 -5.25 -3.31
CA GLN A 22 14.33 -5.62 -1.91
C GLN A 22 14.80 -4.44 -1.04
N SER A 23 14.02 -4.08 -0.01
CA SER A 23 14.42 -3.08 0.96
C SER A 23 15.65 -3.54 1.76
N ALA A 24 16.35 -2.61 2.41
CA ALA A 24 17.45 -2.95 3.32
C ALA A 24 17.03 -3.88 4.48
N THR A 25 15.74 -3.89 4.83
CA THR A 25 15.15 -4.74 5.86
C THR A 25 14.59 -6.07 5.32
N GLY A 26 14.75 -6.35 4.02
CA GLY A 26 14.38 -7.61 3.39
C GLY A 26 12.97 -7.66 2.78
N ALA A 27 12.19 -6.58 2.86
CA ALA A 27 10.85 -6.54 2.28
C ALA A 27 10.92 -6.44 0.74
N GLU A 28 10.14 -7.27 0.03
CA GLU A 28 9.96 -7.12 -1.41
C GLU A 28 9.10 -5.90 -1.71
N VAL A 29 9.55 -5.03 -2.60
CA VAL A 29 8.85 -3.82 -3.00
C VAL A 29 8.50 -3.87 -4.47
N TYR A 30 7.24 -3.64 -4.76
CA TYR A 30 6.68 -3.49 -6.11
C TYR A 30 6.21 -2.05 -6.25
N PHE A 31 6.81 -1.31 -7.18
CA PHE A 31 6.54 0.11 -7.36
C PHE A 31 6.06 0.39 -8.78
N VAL A 32 5.04 1.22 -8.87
CA VAL A 32 4.50 1.72 -10.13
C VAL A 32 4.49 3.23 -10.04
N GLU A 33 5.21 3.88 -10.95
CA GLU A 33 5.20 5.32 -11.08
C GLU A 33 4.05 5.75 -12.00
N ASN A 34 3.14 6.56 -11.49
CA ASN A 34 2.06 7.18 -12.27
C ASN A 34 1.85 8.63 -11.78
N HIS A 35 1.84 9.58 -12.71
CA HIS A 35 1.67 11.01 -12.45
C HIS A 35 0.30 11.56 -12.90
N ASP A 36 -0.65 10.70 -13.25
CA ASP A 36 -2.01 11.09 -13.65
C ASP A 36 -2.78 11.77 -12.51
N LEU A 37 -2.49 11.37 -11.26
CA LEU A 37 -3.05 11.95 -10.04
C LEU A 37 -1.94 12.29 -9.05
N PRO A 38 -2.04 13.40 -8.30
CA PRO A 38 -1.06 13.78 -7.29
C PRO A 38 -1.24 12.97 -5.99
N ILE A 39 -1.18 11.64 -6.09
CA ILE A 39 -1.47 10.69 -5.02
C ILE A 39 -0.33 9.71 -4.86
N VAL A 40 -0.04 9.32 -3.63
CA VAL A 40 0.79 8.17 -3.29
C VAL A 40 -0.07 7.15 -2.56
N ASP A 41 -0.04 5.91 -3.06
CA ASP A 41 -0.64 4.74 -2.43
C ASP A 41 0.45 3.80 -1.94
N ILE A 42 0.39 3.44 -0.66
CA ILE A 42 1.29 2.48 -0.02
C ILE A 42 0.44 1.34 0.52
N SER A 43 0.82 0.10 0.19
CA SER A 43 0.20 -1.10 0.73
C SER A 43 1.29 -2.03 1.25
N ILE A 44 1.17 -2.41 2.53
CA ILE A 44 2.10 -3.32 3.20
C ILE A 44 1.30 -4.56 3.58
N ASN A 45 1.76 -5.74 3.17
CA ASN A 45 1.10 -7.01 3.43
C ASN A 45 2.03 -7.97 4.16
N PHE A 46 1.47 -8.66 5.15
CA PHE A 46 2.14 -9.68 5.94
C PHE A 46 1.42 -11.01 5.76
N ALA A 47 2.17 -12.11 5.69
CA ALA A 47 1.62 -13.47 5.73
C ALA A 47 1.19 -13.84 7.16
N ALA A 48 0.19 -13.13 7.66
CA ALA A 48 -0.25 -13.09 9.06
C ALA A 48 -1.79 -13.13 9.21
N GLY A 49 -2.48 -13.73 8.24
CA GLY A 49 -3.93 -13.92 8.30
C GLY A 49 -4.39 -14.98 9.31
N SER A 50 -5.70 -15.16 9.47
CA SER A 50 -6.29 -16.07 10.47
C SER A 50 -5.93 -17.54 10.27
N ALA A 51 -5.49 -17.98 9.09
CA ALA A 51 -4.98 -19.33 8.87
C ALA A 51 -3.69 -19.63 9.66
N ARG A 52 -3.07 -18.61 10.24
CA ARG A 52 -1.90 -18.75 11.13
C ARG A 52 -2.27 -18.98 12.60
N ASP A 53 -3.55 -18.87 12.97
CA ASP A 53 -4.00 -19.19 14.33
C ASP A 53 -3.95 -20.71 14.57
N THR A 54 -3.60 -21.12 15.79
CA THR A 54 -3.75 -22.53 16.22
C THR A 54 -5.11 -22.74 16.91
N PRO A 55 -5.62 -23.97 17.03
CA PRO A 55 -6.89 -24.22 17.74
C PRO A 55 -6.94 -23.63 19.15
N GLU A 56 -5.82 -23.65 19.88
CA GLU A 56 -5.70 -23.11 21.23
C GLU A 56 -5.62 -21.57 21.27
N LYS A 57 -5.32 -20.93 20.14
CA LYS A 57 -5.10 -19.48 19.99
C LYS A 57 -5.98 -18.88 18.89
N SER A 58 -7.15 -19.46 18.65
CA SER A 58 -8.09 -18.99 17.64
C SER A 58 -8.42 -17.51 17.85
N GLY A 59 -8.28 -16.71 16.79
CA GLY A 59 -8.60 -15.28 16.78
C GLY A 59 -7.44 -14.35 17.15
N VAL A 60 -6.26 -14.88 17.51
CA VAL A 60 -5.09 -14.05 17.86
C VAL A 60 -4.70 -13.11 16.72
N ALA A 61 -4.62 -13.59 15.48
CA ALA A 61 -4.28 -12.75 14.34
C ALA A 61 -5.25 -11.57 14.18
N GLY A 62 -6.56 -11.81 14.36
CA GLY A 62 -7.58 -10.77 14.29
C GLY A 62 -7.50 -9.76 15.43
N ILE A 63 -7.28 -10.23 16.66
CA ILE A 63 -7.08 -9.37 17.83
C ILE A 63 -5.81 -8.52 17.67
N THR A 64 -4.71 -9.11 17.21
CA THR A 64 -3.47 -8.38 16.90
C THR A 64 -3.72 -7.28 15.89
N LYS A 65 -4.40 -7.57 14.77
CA LYS A 65 -4.74 -6.56 13.76
C LYS A 65 -5.60 -5.45 14.36
N TYR A 66 -6.57 -5.77 15.21
CA TYR A 66 -7.40 -4.77 15.90
C TYR A 66 -6.56 -3.90 16.84
N MET A 67 -5.67 -4.47 17.65
CA MET A 67 -4.82 -3.70 18.55
C MET A 67 -3.91 -2.71 17.81
N MET A 68 -3.46 -3.05 16.61
CA MET A 68 -2.66 -2.13 15.79
C MET A 68 -3.43 -0.88 15.31
N THR A 69 -4.77 -0.86 15.43
CA THR A 69 -5.57 0.35 15.14
C THR A 69 -5.77 1.25 16.35
N LEU A 70 -5.36 0.83 17.56
CA LEU A 70 -5.62 1.56 18.81
C LEU A 70 -4.56 2.63 19.14
N GLY A 71 -3.56 2.80 18.28
CA GLY A 71 -2.49 3.76 18.47
C GLY A 71 -1.10 3.18 18.27
N ALA A 72 -0.11 4.06 18.13
CA ALA A 72 1.30 3.70 17.95
C ALA A 72 2.20 4.86 18.41
N ALA A 73 3.44 4.55 18.79
CA ALA A 73 4.46 5.55 19.14
C ALA A 73 4.01 6.63 20.15
N GLY A 74 3.16 6.26 21.11
CA GLY A 74 2.61 7.19 22.12
C GLY A 74 1.44 8.05 21.63
N MET A 75 0.96 7.85 20.40
CA MET A 75 -0.25 8.48 19.86
C MET A 75 -1.45 7.54 20.00
N THR A 76 -2.59 8.12 20.39
CA THR A 76 -3.88 7.42 20.36
C THR A 76 -4.41 7.33 18.94
N ASP A 77 -5.36 6.43 18.70
CA ASP A 77 -6.09 6.32 17.45
C ASP A 77 -6.79 7.62 17.06
N GLU A 78 -7.35 8.37 18.01
CA GLU A 78 -7.96 9.68 17.70
C GLU A 78 -6.92 10.70 17.23
N LYS A 79 -5.72 10.69 17.84
CA LYS A 79 -4.65 11.60 17.43
C LYS A 79 -4.13 11.27 16.03
N ILE A 80 -4.01 9.99 15.72
CA ILE A 80 -3.64 9.50 14.38
C ILE A 80 -4.71 9.91 13.37
N ALA A 81 -5.98 9.63 13.67
CA ALA A 81 -7.10 9.97 12.79
C ALA A 81 -7.18 11.48 12.51
N GLN A 82 -6.99 12.32 13.53
CA GLN A 82 -6.96 13.78 13.38
C GLN A 82 -5.82 14.22 12.46
N LYS A 83 -4.59 13.74 12.68
CA LYS A 83 -3.45 14.08 11.84
C LYS A 83 -3.66 13.68 10.38
N MET A 84 -4.23 12.49 10.14
CA MET A 84 -4.55 12.03 8.79
C MET A 84 -5.60 12.92 8.13
N ALA A 85 -6.66 13.29 8.86
CA ALA A 85 -7.71 14.19 8.36
C ALA A 85 -7.17 15.58 8.00
N ASP A 86 -6.25 16.14 8.81
CA ASP A 86 -5.66 17.47 8.59
C ASP A 86 -4.89 17.59 7.26
N ILE A 87 -4.40 16.47 6.74
CA ILE A 87 -3.65 16.39 5.47
C ILE A 87 -4.39 15.66 4.36
N GLY A 88 -5.63 15.23 4.61
CA GLY A 88 -6.44 14.47 3.64
C GLY A 88 -5.90 13.07 3.35
N ALA A 89 -5.14 12.48 4.28
CA ALA A 89 -4.65 11.12 4.16
C ALA A 89 -5.66 10.10 4.69
N ILE A 90 -5.62 8.89 4.15
CA ILE A 90 -6.47 7.77 4.53
C ILE A 90 -5.57 6.61 4.96
N LEU A 91 -5.63 6.27 6.25
CA LEU A 91 -5.00 5.08 6.81
C LEU A 91 -6.05 3.98 7.00
N GLY A 92 -5.72 2.77 6.59
CA GLY A 92 -6.56 1.60 6.74
C GLY A 92 -5.75 0.31 6.67
N GLY A 93 -6.44 -0.80 6.45
CA GLY A 93 -5.81 -2.10 6.36
C GLY A 93 -6.79 -3.20 6.05
N ASP A 94 -6.27 -4.34 5.59
CA ASP A 94 -7.04 -5.54 5.33
C ASP A 94 -6.61 -6.70 6.23
N PHE A 95 -7.51 -7.67 6.37
CA PHE A 95 -7.32 -8.88 7.15
C PHE A 95 -8.18 -9.97 6.54
N ASP A 96 -7.54 -11.09 6.18
CA ASP A 96 -8.21 -12.29 5.67
C ASP A 96 -7.50 -13.55 6.21
N ALA A 97 -7.80 -14.71 5.61
CA ALA A 97 -7.19 -15.97 6.04
C ALA A 97 -5.68 -16.02 5.79
N ASP A 98 -5.19 -15.35 4.75
CA ASP A 98 -3.82 -15.46 4.28
C ASP A 98 -2.96 -14.28 4.74
N ARG A 99 -3.55 -13.08 4.73
CA ARG A 99 -2.82 -11.82 4.97
C ARG A 99 -3.47 -10.91 6.00
N ALA A 100 -2.61 -10.10 6.59
CA ALA A 100 -2.98 -8.87 7.28
C ALA A 100 -2.12 -7.74 6.70
N GLY A 101 -2.66 -6.54 6.56
CA GLY A 101 -1.93 -5.45 5.92
C GLY A 101 -2.42 -4.06 6.29
N PHE A 102 -1.59 -3.07 5.98
CA PHE A 102 -1.87 -1.64 6.11
C PHE A 102 -1.90 -0.97 4.76
N LYS A 103 -2.75 0.04 4.62
CA LYS A 103 -2.87 0.87 3.44
C LYS A 103 -2.84 2.33 3.84
N LEU A 104 -2.02 3.11 3.15
CA LEU A 104 -1.96 4.56 3.29
C LEU A 104 -2.17 5.18 1.91
N ARG A 105 -3.12 6.10 1.82
CA ARG A 105 -3.28 6.99 0.67
C ARG A 105 -3.05 8.42 1.13
N THR A 106 -2.22 9.18 0.43
CA THR A 106 -1.97 10.60 0.71
C THR A 106 -1.68 11.37 -0.58
N LEU A 107 -1.67 12.71 -0.50
CA LEU A 107 -1.24 13.56 -1.60
C LEU A 107 0.28 13.47 -1.79
N SER A 108 0.75 13.53 -3.04
CA SER A 108 2.17 13.35 -3.38
C SER A 108 3.06 14.56 -3.11
N SER A 109 2.48 15.72 -2.79
CA SER A 109 3.22 16.92 -2.39
C SER A 109 4.03 16.68 -1.12
N GLU A 110 5.23 17.26 -1.06
CA GLU A 110 6.21 16.97 0.01
C GLU A 110 5.64 17.17 1.41
N ARG A 111 4.81 18.20 1.61
CA ARG A 111 4.20 18.51 2.92
C ARG A 111 3.29 17.39 3.40
N GLU A 112 2.32 17.00 2.60
CA GLU A 112 1.31 15.98 2.92
C GLU A 112 1.91 14.58 2.96
N LYS A 113 2.80 14.26 2.01
CA LYS A 113 3.53 12.99 1.98
C LYS A 113 4.37 12.80 3.24
N THR A 114 5.20 13.78 3.61
CA THR A 114 6.06 13.68 4.80
C THR A 114 5.23 13.62 6.07
N ALA A 115 4.23 14.50 6.20
CA ALA A 115 3.34 14.50 7.37
C ALA A 115 2.59 13.18 7.55
N ALA A 116 2.18 12.52 6.47
CA ALA A 116 1.50 11.22 6.53
C ALA A 116 2.42 10.07 6.94
N LEU A 117 3.71 10.13 6.58
CA LEU A 117 4.70 9.10 6.89
C LEU A 117 5.29 9.23 8.30
N ASP A 118 5.20 10.42 8.91
CA ASP A 118 5.67 10.71 10.27
C ASP A 118 4.61 10.48 11.37
N VAL A 119 3.42 10.01 10.99
CA VAL A 119 2.41 9.52 11.94
C VAL A 119 2.73 8.08 12.34
#